data_AF-X0YLS3-F1
#
_entry.id   AF-X0YLS3-F1
#
_cell.length_a   1.000
_cell.length_b   1.000
_cell.length_c   1.000
_cell.angle_alpha   90.00
_cell.angle_beta   90.00
_cell.angle_gamma   90.00
#
_symmetry.space_group_name_H-M   'P 1'
#
loop_
_entity.id
_entity.type
_entity.pdbx_description
1 polymer ?
#
loop_
_entity_poly.entity_id
_entity_poly.type
_entity_poly.pdbx_seq_one_letter_code
_entity_poly.pdbx_strand_id
1 'polypeptide(L)'
;MFPKIWQILKESPEIYQATDRFIEAGDWLVLQLTGQEKRSSCNAGYKAIWDKKEGYPSTDFFAALNPKLKNIVKEKLSPDIYPIGSKAGGLISKMARLTGLKEGTPVAVGIIDAHSAVPATTVTQPGKMVLIMGTSTCHMLLSKEQKLIPGIPGVVEDGILPGYFGYEAGQAAVGDIFDWFISNCIPASYEREAEKLCINIYRFLEEKASK
;
A
#
# COMPACT_ATOMS: atom_id res chain seq x y z
N MET A 1 0.00 -8.89 -5.35
CA MET A 1 -0.41 -9.09 -6.75
C MET A 1 -0.37 -10.56 -7.18
N PHE A 2 0.80 -11.19 -7.39
CA PHE A 2 0.87 -12.50 -8.06
C PHE A 2 0.06 -13.67 -7.47
N PRO A 3 -0.04 -13.85 -6.14
CA PRO A 3 -0.90 -14.92 -5.59
C PRO A 3 -2.36 -14.77 -6.01
N LYS A 4 -2.87 -13.54 -6.12
CA LYS A 4 -4.25 -13.26 -6.59
C LYS A 4 -4.39 -13.54 -8.08
N ILE A 5 -3.40 -13.17 -8.89
CA ILE A 5 -3.37 -13.51 -10.32
C ILE A 5 -3.39 -15.03 -10.52
N TRP A 6 -2.58 -15.74 -9.74
CA TRP A 6 -2.51 -17.19 -9.81
C TRP A 6 -3.81 -17.85 -9.34
N GLN A 7 -4.45 -17.30 -8.30
CA GLN A 7 -5.79 -17.72 -7.88
C GLN A 7 -6.80 -17.61 -9.02
N ILE A 8 -6.86 -16.47 -9.72
CA ILE A 8 -7.75 -16.26 -10.88
C ILE A 8 -7.42 -17.26 -11.99
N LEU A 9 -6.14 -17.46 -12.31
CA LEU A 9 -5.73 -18.47 -13.30
C LEU A 9 -6.22 -19.88 -12.97
N LYS A 10 -6.25 -20.23 -11.67
CA LYS A 10 -6.64 -21.56 -11.20
C LYS A 10 -8.17 -21.73 -11.13
N GLU A 11 -8.87 -20.73 -10.62
CA GLU A 11 -10.29 -20.80 -10.26
C GLU A 11 -11.20 -20.26 -11.37
N SER A 12 -10.70 -19.38 -12.23
CA SER A 12 -11.45 -18.72 -13.32
C SER A 12 -10.55 -18.47 -14.54
N PRO A 13 -10.04 -19.52 -15.20
CA PRO A 13 -9.06 -19.41 -16.29
C PRO A 13 -9.56 -18.58 -17.48
N GLU A 14 -10.86 -18.56 -17.74
CA GLU A 14 -11.50 -17.72 -18.76
C GLU A 14 -11.36 -16.23 -18.46
N ILE A 15 -11.47 -15.83 -17.18
CA ILE A 15 -11.22 -14.44 -16.74
C ILE A 15 -9.75 -14.10 -16.93
N TYR A 16 -8.84 -15.00 -16.53
CA TYR A 16 -7.40 -14.81 -16.74
C TYR A 16 -7.09 -14.62 -18.24
N GLN A 17 -7.67 -15.44 -19.11
CA GLN A 17 -7.47 -15.35 -20.55
C GLN A 17 -8.00 -14.03 -21.12
N ALA A 18 -9.21 -13.62 -20.73
CA ALA A 18 -9.83 -12.37 -21.17
C ALA A 18 -9.16 -11.11 -20.60
N THR A 19 -8.43 -11.22 -19.50
CA THR A 19 -7.76 -10.08 -18.86
C THR A 19 -6.58 -9.61 -19.69
N ASP A 20 -6.65 -8.38 -20.21
CA ASP A 20 -5.53 -7.73 -20.90
C ASP A 20 -4.43 -7.30 -19.92
N ARG A 21 -4.81 -6.62 -18.82
CA ARG A 21 -3.88 -6.15 -17.79
C ARG A 21 -4.39 -6.39 -16.38
N PHE A 22 -3.52 -6.87 -15.49
CA PHE A 22 -3.70 -6.77 -14.05
C PHE A 22 -3.03 -5.49 -13.55
N ILE A 23 -3.76 -4.65 -12.82
CA ILE A 23 -3.29 -3.33 -12.40
C ILE A 23 -3.76 -3.05 -10.96
N GLU A 24 -2.91 -2.40 -10.16
CA GLU A 24 -3.32 -1.97 -8.81
C GLU A 24 -4.37 -0.86 -8.91
N ALA A 25 -5.32 -0.82 -7.97
CA ALA A 25 -6.44 0.11 -8.03
C ALA A 25 -5.99 1.58 -8.11
N GLY A 26 -4.94 1.96 -7.37
CA GLY A 26 -4.37 3.32 -7.43
C GLY A 26 -3.82 3.67 -8.82
N ASP A 27 -3.11 2.75 -9.46
CA ASP A 27 -2.58 2.97 -10.81
C ASP A 27 -3.71 2.96 -11.86
N TRP A 28 -4.76 2.15 -11.66
CA TRP A 28 -5.95 2.16 -12.52
C TRP A 28 -6.70 3.48 -12.44
N LEU A 29 -6.87 4.06 -11.25
CA LEU A 29 -7.46 5.39 -11.08
C LEU A 29 -6.64 6.45 -11.83
N VAL A 30 -5.31 6.41 -11.72
CA VAL A 30 -4.42 7.32 -12.46
C VAL A 30 -4.53 7.12 -13.97
N LEU A 31 -4.65 5.87 -14.45
CA LEU A 31 -4.94 5.55 -15.85
C LEU A 31 -6.28 6.15 -16.29
N GLN A 32 -7.35 6.05 -15.49
CA GLN A 32 -8.62 6.68 -15.81
C GLN A 32 -8.51 8.20 -15.90
N LEU A 33 -7.72 8.82 -15.00
CA LEU A 33 -7.53 10.28 -14.95
C LEU A 33 -6.71 10.82 -16.12
N THR A 34 -5.72 10.05 -16.60
CA THR A 34 -4.70 10.53 -17.54
C THR A 34 -4.75 9.89 -18.92
N GLY A 35 -5.47 8.78 -19.06
CA GLY A 35 -5.45 7.93 -20.26
C GLY A 35 -4.14 7.17 -20.46
N GLN A 36 -3.21 7.20 -19.48
CA GLN A 36 -1.90 6.58 -19.57
C GLN A 36 -1.68 5.58 -18.45
N GLU A 37 -1.23 4.37 -18.79
CA GLU A 37 -0.84 3.37 -17.80
C GLU A 37 0.57 3.72 -17.30
N LYS A 38 0.66 4.31 -16.11
CA LYS A 38 1.94 4.54 -15.40
C LYS A 38 1.88 3.95 -14.01
N ARG A 39 2.62 2.84 -13.82
CA ARG A 39 2.66 2.09 -12.57
C ARG A 39 3.70 2.66 -11.63
N SER A 40 3.36 2.80 -10.35
CA SER A 40 4.29 3.37 -9.38
C SER A 40 5.24 2.33 -8.79
N SER A 41 6.46 2.77 -8.45
CA SER A 41 7.44 1.97 -7.70
C SER A 41 6.89 1.48 -6.36
N CYS A 42 6.02 2.26 -5.71
CA CYS A 42 5.36 1.89 -4.47
C CYS A 42 4.46 0.65 -4.68
N ASN A 43 3.49 0.74 -5.59
CA ASN A 43 2.57 -0.36 -5.88
C ASN A 43 3.30 -1.59 -6.39
N ALA A 44 4.18 -1.41 -7.38
CA ALA A 44 4.91 -2.50 -8.00
C ALA A 44 5.87 -3.18 -7.01
N GLY A 45 6.63 -2.41 -6.24
CA GLY A 45 7.62 -2.95 -5.32
C GLY A 45 6.99 -3.73 -4.17
N TYR A 46 6.14 -3.08 -3.38
CA TYR A 46 5.61 -3.71 -2.17
C TYR A 46 4.62 -4.82 -2.45
N LYS A 47 3.87 -4.74 -3.56
CA LYS A 47 2.74 -5.65 -3.81
C LYS A 47 2.94 -6.54 -5.05
N ALA A 48 3.91 -6.25 -5.92
CA ALA A 48 4.17 -7.02 -7.14
C ALA A 48 5.62 -7.50 -7.30
N ILE A 49 6.38 -7.65 -6.22
CA ILE A 49 7.73 -8.27 -6.23
C ILE A 49 8.68 -7.58 -7.23
N TRP A 50 8.50 -6.29 -7.46
CA TRP A 50 9.38 -5.53 -8.32
C TRP A 50 10.57 -4.99 -7.53
N ASP A 51 11.77 -5.12 -8.10
CA ASP A 51 12.98 -4.47 -7.62
C ASP A 51 13.49 -3.47 -8.67
N LYS A 52 14.05 -2.35 -8.24
CA LYS A 52 14.50 -1.29 -9.15
C LYS A 52 15.72 -1.70 -9.98
N LYS A 53 16.58 -2.56 -9.45
CA LYS A 53 17.81 -3.02 -10.10
C LYS A 53 17.55 -4.27 -10.94
N GLU A 54 16.85 -5.24 -10.36
CA GLU A 54 16.63 -6.55 -10.98
C GLU A 54 15.32 -6.64 -11.79
N GLY A 55 14.40 -5.69 -11.60
CA GLY A 55 13.08 -5.73 -12.20
C GLY A 55 12.15 -6.73 -11.51
N TYR A 56 11.25 -7.33 -12.29
CA TYR A 56 10.42 -8.45 -11.82
C TYR A 56 11.20 -9.78 -11.83
N PRO A 57 10.75 -10.80 -11.08
CA PRO A 57 11.33 -12.14 -11.17
C PRO A 57 11.37 -12.67 -12.61
N SER A 58 12.33 -13.57 -12.87
CA SER A 58 12.54 -14.12 -14.20
C SER A 58 11.32 -14.89 -14.74
N THR A 59 11.24 -15.06 -16.06
CA THR A 59 10.21 -15.89 -16.68
C THR A 59 10.25 -17.34 -16.18
N ASP A 60 11.44 -17.84 -15.84
CA ASP A 60 11.64 -19.20 -15.32
C ASP A 60 11.10 -19.34 -13.90
N PHE A 61 11.24 -18.30 -13.06
CA PHE A 61 10.60 -18.26 -11.75
C PHE A 61 9.07 -18.41 -11.88
N PHE A 62 8.44 -17.64 -12.76
CA PHE A 62 7.00 -17.73 -12.96
C PHE A 62 6.57 -19.05 -13.62
N ALA A 63 7.35 -19.57 -14.57
CA ALA A 63 7.10 -20.87 -15.20
C ALA A 63 7.14 -22.02 -14.18
N ALA A 64 8.03 -21.94 -13.19
CA ALA A 64 8.13 -22.93 -12.11
C ALA A 64 6.89 -22.94 -11.20
N LEU A 65 6.21 -21.79 -11.03
CA LEU A 65 4.92 -21.73 -10.33
C LEU A 65 3.79 -22.33 -11.19
N ASN A 66 3.70 -21.88 -12.45
CA ASN A 66 2.79 -22.42 -13.43
C ASN A 66 3.24 -22.04 -14.86
N PRO A 67 3.29 -22.98 -15.82
CA PRO A 67 3.71 -22.67 -17.19
C PRO A 67 2.92 -21.54 -17.87
N LYS A 68 1.64 -21.35 -17.51
CA LYS A 68 0.79 -20.26 -18.04
C LYS A 68 1.12 -18.87 -17.48
N LEU A 69 1.97 -18.80 -16.44
CA LEU A 69 2.47 -17.53 -15.87
C LEU A 69 3.84 -17.14 -16.43
N LYS A 70 4.50 -17.98 -17.24
CA LYS A 70 5.88 -17.77 -17.73
C LYS A 70 6.13 -16.34 -18.23
N ASN A 71 5.20 -15.79 -19.00
CA ASN A 71 5.33 -14.47 -19.62
C ASN A 71 4.42 -13.41 -18.97
N ILE A 72 3.92 -13.63 -17.75
CA ILE A 72 2.89 -12.80 -17.11
C ILE A 72 3.24 -11.31 -17.11
N VAL A 73 4.52 -10.98 -16.88
CA VAL A 73 5.00 -9.59 -16.84
C VAL A 73 4.84 -8.91 -18.20
N LYS A 74 5.19 -9.60 -19.28
CA LYS A 74 5.11 -9.05 -20.64
C LYS A 74 3.66 -9.01 -21.15
N GLU A 75 2.91 -10.09 -20.89
CA GLU A 75 1.59 -10.29 -21.46
C GLU A 75 0.49 -9.52 -20.71
N LYS A 76 0.54 -9.48 -19.37
CA LYS A 76 -0.58 -8.97 -18.56
C LYS A 76 -0.19 -7.91 -17.52
N LEU A 77 1.06 -7.46 -17.51
CA LEU A 77 1.55 -6.36 -16.67
C LEU A 77 2.31 -5.34 -17.54
N SER A 78 2.77 -4.26 -16.92
CA SER A 78 3.72 -3.32 -17.53
C SER A 78 5.09 -3.44 -16.84
N PRO A 79 6.19 -3.53 -17.61
CA PRO A 79 7.54 -3.48 -17.05
C PRO A 79 7.98 -2.06 -16.69
N ASP A 80 7.30 -1.04 -17.22
CA ASP A 80 7.67 0.37 -17.03
C ASP A 80 7.16 0.88 -15.68
N ILE A 81 8.07 1.01 -14.73
CA ILE A 81 7.80 1.45 -13.37
C ILE A 81 8.38 2.84 -13.13
N TYR A 82 7.56 3.71 -12.54
CA TYR A 82 7.88 5.12 -12.34
C TYR A 82 8.04 5.44 -10.84
N PRO A 83 9.07 6.20 -10.44
CA PRO A 83 9.29 6.54 -9.05
C PRO A 83 8.18 7.45 -8.51
N ILE A 84 7.92 7.35 -7.21
CA ILE A 84 6.93 8.19 -6.51
C ILE A 84 7.23 9.68 -6.71
N GLY A 85 6.16 10.47 -6.86
CA GLY A 85 6.24 11.90 -7.16
C GLY A 85 6.38 12.23 -8.65
N SER A 86 6.59 11.23 -9.52
CA SER A 86 6.60 11.43 -10.96
C SER A 86 5.24 11.84 -11.51
N LYS A 87 5.22 12.67 -12.56
CA LYS A 87 4.00 13.02 -13.29
C LYS A 87 3.54 11.83 -14.15
N ALA A 88 2.38 11.28 -13.81
CA ALA A 88 1.72 10.26 -14.60
C ALA A 88 1.26 10.82 -15.96
N GLY A 89 0.62 11.98 -15.93
CA GLY A 89 0.11 12.66 -17.11
C GLY A 89 -0.59 13.96 -16.76
N GLY A 90 -1.37 14.49 -17.70
CA GLY A 90 -2.32 15.57 -17.44
C GLY A 90 -3.73 14.99 -17.34
N LEU A 91 -4.57 15.60 -16.50
CA LEU A 91 -5.98 15.24 -16.38
C LEU A 91 -6.69 15.41 -17.74
N ILE A 92 -7.29 14.33 -18.27
CA ILE A 92 -7.95 14.37 -19.59
C ILE A 92 -9.25 15.17 -19.55
N SER A 93 -9.68 15.71 -20.69
CA SER A 93 -10.90 16.51 -20.84
C SER A 93 -12.14 15.89 -20.19
N LYS A 94 -12.34 14.57 -20.38
CA LYS A 94 -13.47 13.84 -19.77
C LYS A 94 -13.44 13.94 -18.24
N MET A 95 -12.28 13.70 -17.63
CA MET A 95 -12.14 13.66 -16.18
C MET A 95 -12.09 15.07 -15.57
N ALA A 96 -11.57 16.06 -16.29
CA ALA A 96 -11.65 17.47 -15.93
C ALA A 96 -13.11 17.92 -15.75
N ARG A 97 -14.00 17.55 -16.68
CA ARG A 97 -15.45 17.83 -16.54
C ARG A 97 -16.08 17.13 -15.34
N LEU A 98 -15.68 15.89 -15.04
CA LEU A 98 -16.24 15.12 -13.93
C LEU A 98 -15.80 15.63 -12.55
N THR A 99 -14.56 16.12 -12.43
CA THR A 99 -13.99 16.56 -11.16
C THR A 99 -14.12 18.07 -10.93
N GLY A 100 -14.43 18.85 -11.97
CA GLY A 100 -14.43 20.31 -11.92
C GLY A 100 -13.03 20.94 -11.95
N LEU A 101 -11.98 20.14 -12.19
CA LEU A 101 -10.60 20.61 -12.28
C LEU A 101 -10.22 21.01 -13.70
N LYS A 102 -9.17 21.82 -13.84
CA LYS A 102 -8.65 22.24 -15.16
C LYS A 102 -8.09 21.05 -15.94
N GLU A 103 -8.46 20.94 -17.21
CA GLU A 103 -7.83 19.98 -18.13
C GLU A 103 -6.31 20.20 -18.20
N GLY A 104 -5.55 19.11 -18.23
CA GLY A 104 -4.09 19.14 -18.21
C GLY A 104 -3.46 19.34 -16.83
N THR A 105 -4.26 19.48 -15.76
CA THR A 105 -3.77 19.47 -14.37
C THR A 105 -2.85 18.26 -14.17
N PRO A 106 -1.61 18.44 -13.66
CA PRO A 106 -0.70 17.33 -13.45
C PRO A 106 -1.28 16.30 -12.47
N VAL A 107 -1.24 15.03 -12.87
CA VAL A 107 -1.60 13.90 -12.03
C VAL A 107 -0.32 13.14 -11.72
N ALA A 108 -0.04 12.87 -10.45
CA ALA A 108 1.09 12.05 -10.03
C ALA A 108 0.79 10.56 -10.21
N VAL A 109 1.83 9.72 -10.22
CA VAL A 109 1.66 8.26 -10.11
C VAL A 109 1.03 7.88 -8.77
N GLY A 110 0.38 6.71 -8.71
CA GLY A 110 -0.33 6.27 -7.50
C GLY A 110 0.61 6.03 -6.31
N ILE A 111 0.12 6.29 -5.09
CA ILE A 111 0.83 6.01 -3.85
C ILE A 111 -0.11 5.27 -2.88
N ILE A 112 0.44 4.34 -2.12
CA ILE A 112 -0.28 3.62 -1.06
C ILE A 112 -0.50 4.56 0.13
N ASP A 113 -1.67 4.49 0.75
CA ASP A 113 -2.09 5.34 1.88
C ASP A 113 -1.04 5.47 3.00
N ALA A 114 -0.59 4.37 3.59
CA ALA A 114 0.39 4.36 4.68
C ALA A 114 1.74 4.94 4.24
N HIS A 115 2.11 4.76 2.97
CA HIS A 115 3.37 5.27 2.42
C HIS A 115 3.28 6.78 2.19
N SER A 116 2.10 7.29 1.84
CA SER A 116 1.84 8.73 1.69
C SER A 116 1.93 9.50 3.02
N ALA A 117 1.71 8.81 4.14
CA ALA A 117 1.81 9.41 5.47
C ALA A 117 3.24 9.88 5.81
N VAL A 118 4.27 9.23 5.25
CA VAL A 118 5.68 9.54 5.56
C VAL A 118 6.06 10.98 5.20
N PRO A 119 5.91 11.44 3.95
CA PRO A 119 6.13 12.85 3.62
C PRO A 119 5.07 13.77 4.26
N ALA A 120 3.83 13.30 4.45
CA ALA A 120 2.78 14.10 5.08
C ALA A 120 3.11 14.48 6.53
N THR A 121 3.82 13.61 7.25
CA THR A 121 4.36 13.88 8.60
C THR A 121 5.75 14.53 8.56
N THR A 122 6.14 15.16 7.43
CA THR A 122 7.41 15.86 7.23
C THR A 122 8.68 15.00 7.33
N VAL A 123 8.55 13.66 7.27
CA VAL A 123 9.70 12.76 7.27
C VAL A 123 10.21 12.60 5.84
N THR A 124 11.33 13.26 5.56
CA THR A 124 11.97 13.26 4.23
C THR A 124 13.41 12.74 4.24
N GLN A 125 13.88 12.25 5.38
CA GLN A 125 15.25 11.77 5.58
C GLN A 125 15.29 10.54 6.50
N PRO A 126 16.39 9.75 6.46
CA PRO A 126 16.59 8.60 7.34
C PRO A 126 16.64 8.98 8.82
N GLY A 127 16.54 7.97 9.69
CA GLY A 127 16.66 8.13 11.14
C GLY A 127 15.35 8.52 11.86
N LYS A 128 14.23 8.56 11.13
CA LYS A 128 12.90 8.79 11.68
C LYS A 128 11.96 7.67 11.23
N MET A 129 11.33 7.01 12.18
CA MET A 129 10.29 6.02 11.90
C MET A 129 8.93 6.69 11.95
N VAL A 130 8.07 6.38 10.98
CA VAL A 130 6.68 6.83 10.95
C VAL A 130 5.79 5.65 11.30
N LEU A 131 4.93 5.82 12.30
CA LEU A 131 3.99 4.82 12.76
C LEU A 131 2.58 5.26 12.37
N ILE A 132 1.95 4.50 11.48
CA ILE A 132 0.54 4.68 11.12
C ILE A 132 -0.24 3.74 12.03
N MET A 133 -0.73 4.28 13.15
CA MET A 133 -1.37 3.53 14.24
C MET A 133 -2.89 3.53 14.10
N GLY A 134 -3.49 2.37 14.29
CA GLY A 134 -4.94 2.16 14.33
C GLY A 134 -5.25 0.74 14.81
N THR A 135 -6.19 0.08 14.12
CA THR A 135 -6.50 -1.34 14.30
C THR A 135 -5.24 -2.22 14.36
N SER A 136 -4.34 -1.98 13.42
CA SER A 136 -2.95 -2.48 13.35
C SER A 136 -1.97 -1.29 13.25
N THR A 137 -0.66 -1.54 13.27
CA THR A 137 0.33 -0.48 13.05
C THR A 137 1.24 -0.78 11.86
N CYS A 138 1.27 0.12 10.89
CA CYS A 138 2.27 0.12 9.83
C CYS A 138 3.47 0.99 10.23
N HIS A 139 4.67 0.42 10.15
CA HIS A 139 5.93 1.05 10.47
C HIS A 139 6.67 1.36 9.17
N MET A 140 7.03 2.62 8.97
CA MET A 140 7.73 3.07 7.77
C MET A 140 9.07 3.68 8.14
N LEU A 141 10.12 3.33 7.41
CA LEU A 141 11.48 3.85 7.61
C LEU A 141 12.17 4.09 6.27
N LEU A 142 13.00 5.13 6.21
CA LEU A 142 13.85 5.43 5.05
C LEU A 142 15.30 5.11 5.37
N SER A 143 16.02 4.55 4.39
CA SER A 143 17.48 4.33 4.46
C SER A 143 18.17 4.70 3.15
N LYS A 144 19.46 5.04 3.23
CA LYS A 144 20.34 5.16 2.06
C LYS A 144 20.93 3.83 1.61
N GLU A 145 20.91 2.82 2.49
CA GLU A 145 21.44 1.50 2.22
C GLU A 145 20.34 0.43 2.36
N GLN A 146 20.39 -0.55 1.47
CA GLN A 146 19.56 -1.75 1.59
C GLN A 146 20.19 -2.71 2.60
N LYS A 147 19.39 -3.16 3.55
CA LYS A 147 19.73 -4.18 4.55
C LYS A 147 18.56 -5.14 4.62
N LEU A 148 18.84 -6.43 4.56
CA LEU A 148 17.80 -7.44 4.75
C LEU A 148 17.56 -7.58 6.26
N ILE A 149 16.37 -7.19 6.70
CA ILE A 149 15.99 -7.22 8.10
C ILE A 149 14.99 -8.36 8.29
N PRO A 150 15.27 -9.35 9.16
CA PRO A 150 14.34 -10.44 9.43
C PRO A 150 12.95 -9.94 9.83
N GLY A 151 11.92 -10.49 9.21
CA GLY A 151 10.52 -10.17 9.52
C GLY A 151 9.97 -8.90 8.86
N ILE A 152 10.78 -8.16 8.08
CA ILE A 152 10.27 -7.02 7.31
C ILE A 152 9.63 -7.52 6.00
N PRO A 153 8.35 -7.20 5.73
CA PRO A 153 7.62 -7.65 4.55
C PRO A 153 8.10 -7.03 3.23
N GLY A 154 8.71 -5.84 3.26
CA GLY A 154 9.20 -5.23 2.02
C GLY A 154 10.21 -4.10 2.23
N VAL A 155 11.19 -4.07 1.31
CA VAL A 155 12.10 -2.95 1.11
C VAL A 155 12.15 -2.63 -0.38
N VAL A 156 11.89 -1.36 -0.73
CA VAL A 156 11.78 -0.93 -2.14
C VAL A 156 12.52 0.39 -2.33
N GLU A 157 13.46 0.42 -3.28
CA GLU A 157 14.10 1.66 -3.69
C GLU A 157 13.09 2.57 -4.41
N ASP A 158 13.03 3.84 -4.02
CA ASP A 158 12.03 4.82 -4.47
C ASP A 158 10.58 4.42 -4.15
N GLY A 159 10.36 3.48 -3.22
CA GLY A 159 9.02 2.98 -2.86
C GLY A 159 8.20 3.94 -2.00
N ILE A 160 8.86 4.82 -1.25
CA ILE A 160 8.22 5.85 -0.40
C ILE A 160 8.65 7.24 -0.84
N LEU A 161 9.97 7.48 -0.88
CA LEU A 161 10.57 8.72 -1.37
C LEU A 161 11.69 8.42 -2.37
N PRO A 162 11.80 9.20 -3.46
CA PRO A 162 12.89 9.08 -4.41
C PRO A 162 14.28 9.22 -3.75
N GLY A 163 15.21 8.35 -4.14
CA GLY A 163 16.59 8.31 -3.66
C GLY A 163 16.80 7.59 -2.33
N TYR A 164 15.83 6.78 -1.89
CA TYR A 164 15.88 6.02 -0.64
C TYR A 164 15.30 4.61 -0.79
N PHE A 165 15.80 3.69 0.04
CA PHE A 165 15.12 2.43 0.32
C PHE A 165 14.03 2.69 1.37
N GLY A 166 12.78 2.46 1.00
CA GLY A 166 11.64 2.50 1.90
C GLY A 166 11.38 1.13 2.52
N TYR A 167 11.37 1.03 3.83
CA TYR A 167 11.04 -0.18 4.58
C TYR A 167 9.61 -0.07 5.09
N GLU A 168 8.82 -1.12 4.86
CA GLU A 168 7.48 -1.30 5.39
C GLU A 168 7.54 -2.48 6.38
N ALA A 169 7.10 -2.29 7.61
CA ALA A 169 6.85 -3.36 8.58
C ALA A 169 5.46 -3.24 9.20
N GLY A 170 4.93 -4.33 9.72
CA GLY A 170 3.57 -4.40 10.25
C GLY A 170 3.52 -5.04 11.62
N GLN A 171 2.78 -4.41 12.53
CA GLN A 171 2.32 -5.03 13.77
C GLN A 171 0.85 -5.36 13.61
N ALA A 172 0.54 -6.66 13.63
CA ALA A 172 -0.73 -7.19 13.14
C ALA A 172 -1.96 -6.67 13.90
N ALA A 173 -1.85 -6.46 15.21
CA ALA A 173 -2.95 -5.99 16.04
C ALA A 173 -2.43 -5.04 17.12
N VAL A 174 -3.11 -3.90 17.27
CA VAL A 174 -2.91 -2.91 18.34
C VAL A 174 -4.28 -2.47 18.84
N GLY A 175 -4.98 -1.64 18.06
CA GLY A 175 -6.35 -1.23 18.35
C GLY A 175 -7.29 -2.42 18.48
N ASP A 176 -7.16 -3.42 17.62
CA ASP A 176 -7.98 -4.65 17.68
C ASP A 176 -7.92 -5.35 19.05
N ILE A 177 -6.75 -5.33 19.71
CA ILE A 177 -6.59 -5.95 21.03
C ILE A 177 -7.34 -5.15 22.08
N PHE A 178 -7.30 -3.81 22.00
CA PHE A 178 -8.04 -2.94 22.90
C PHE A 178 -9.56 -3.08 22.69
N ASP A 179 -10.01 -3.05 21.44
CA ASP A 179 -11.41 -3.21 21.07
C ASP A 179 -11.95 -4.57 21.54
N TRP A 180 -11.18 -5.64 21.33
CA TRP A 180 -11.53 -6.97 21.81
C TRP A 180 -11.60 -7.02 23.34
N PHE A 181 -10.62 -6.46 24.05
CA PHE A 181 -10.62 -6.45 25.52
C PHE A 181 -11.80 -5.68 26.09
N ILE A 182 -12.12 -4.51 25.51
CA ILE A 182 -13.29 -3.71 25.88
C ILE A 182 -14.57 -4.50 25.67
N SER A 183 -14.70 -5.18 24.55
CA SER A 183 -15.94 -5.90 24.22
C SER A 183 -16.15 -7.18 25.05
N ASN A 184 -15.08 -7.78 25.60
CA ASN A 184 -15.14 -9.13 26.17
C ASN A 184 -14.72 -9.24 27.64
N CYS A 185 -13.95 -8.29 28.16
CA CYS A 185 -13.27 -8.46 29.44
C CYS A 185 -13.57 -7.38 30.47
N ILE A 186 -14.10 -6.22 30.07
CA ILE A 186 -14.34 -5.14 31.04
C ILE A 186 -15.58 -5.45 31.90
N PRO A 187 -15.55 -5.12 33.20
CA PRO A 187 -16.74 -5.23 34.03
C PRO A 187 -17.83 -4.25 33.60
N ALA A 188 -19.10 -4.68 33.62
CA ALA A 188 -20.25 -3.80 33.37
C ALA A 188 -20.35 -2.61 34.36
N SER A 189 -19.62 -2.63 35.49
CA SER A 189 -19.49 -1.45 36.34
C SER A 189 -18.70 -0.32 35.67
N TYR A 190 -17.72 -0.63 34.84
CA TYR A 190 -16.88 0.36 34.16
C TYR A 190 -17.63 1.05 33.02
N GLU A 191 -18.43 0.31 32.25
CA GLU A 191 -19.32 0.90 31.24
C GLU A 191 -20.30 1.88 31.88
N ARG A 192 -20.99 1.45 32.96
CA ARG A 192 -21.92 2.31 33.70
C ARG A 192 -21.24 3.54 34.32
N GLU A 193 -19.99 3.43 34.73
CA GLU A 193 -19.23 4.55 35.27
C GLU A 193 -18.84 5.53 34.16
N ALA A 194 -18.37 5.03 33.00
CA ALA A 194 -18.08 5.85 31.82
C ALA A 194 -19.33 6.59 31.30
N GLU A 195 -20.48 5.90 31.25
CA GLU A 195 -21.79 6.50 30.90
C GLU A 195 -22.20 7.60 31.86
N LYS A 196 -22.09 7.37 33.18
CA LYS A 196 -22.39 8.39 34.20
C LYS A 196 -21.51 9.63 34.06
N LEU A 197 -20.24 9.43 33.71
CA LEU A 197 -19.28 10.50 33.45
C LEU A 197 -19.44 11.13 32.06
N CYS A 198 -20.32 10.59 31.21
CA CYS A 198 -20.53 11.01 29.82
C CYS A 198 -19.23 11.02 29.00
N ILE A 199 -18.34 10.05 29.23
CA ILE A 199 -17.09 9.90 28.47
C ILE A 199 -17.05 8.56 27.74
N ASN A 200 -16.27 8.53 26.66
CA ASN A 200 -16.03 7.32 25.89
C ASN A 200 -15.29 6.26 26.75
N ILE A 201 -15.66 4.99 26.62
CA ILE A 201 -15.09 3.90 27.43
C ILE A 201 -13.56 3.78 27.29
N TYR A 202 -13.00 4.03 26.10
CA TYR A 202 -11.56 4.01 25.87
C TYR A 202 -10.88 5.09 26.73
N ARG A 203 -11.42 6.31 26.73
CA ARG A 203 -10.91 7.41 27.55
C ARG A 203 -11.02 7.11 29.05
N PHE A 204 -12.14 6.53 29.49
CA PHE A 204 -12.31 6.15 30.89
C PHE A 204 -11.26 5.13 31.34
N LEU A 205 -10.99 4.11 30.52
CA LEU A 205 -9.97 3.10 30.80
C LEU A 205 -8.56 3.68 30.78
N GLU A 206 -8.27 4.59 29.85
CA GLU A 206 -7.00 5.33 29.79
C GLU A 206 -6.75 6.15 31.06
N GLU A 207 -7.75 6.90 31.52
CA GLU A 207 -7.67 7.70 32.75
C GLU A 207 -7.49 6.81 34.00
N LYS A 208 -8.06 5.60 34.01
CA LYS A 208 -7.83 4.62 35.10
C LYS A 208 -6.45 3.98 35.04
N ALA A 209 -5.95 3.66 33.85
CA ALA A 209 -4.64 3.03 33.66
C ALA A 209 -3.46 4.00 33.93
N SER A 210 -3.71 5.32 33.86
CA SER A 210 -2.69 6.36 34.06
C SER A 210 -2.44 6.73 35.53
N LYS A 211 -3.06 6.03 36.49
CA LYS A 211 -2.91 6.24 37.94
C LYS A 211 -2.02 5.17 38.56
#